data_AF-A0A7X7MZ70-F1
#
_entry.id   AF-A0A7X7MZ70-F1
#
_cell.length_a   1.000
_cell.length_b   1.000
_cell.length_c   1.000
_cell.angle_alpha   90.00
_cell.angle_beta   90.00
_cell.angle_gamma   90.00
#
_symmetry.space_group_name_H-M   'P 1'
#
loop_
_entity.id
_entity.type
_entity.pdbx_description
1 polymer ?
#
loop_
_entity_poly.entity_id
_entity_poly.type
_entity_poly.pdbx_seq_one_letter_code
_entity_poly.pdbx_strand_id
1 'polypeptide(L)'
;MSRTLPRAYVTAAWSKNRFEAEEEARKYCQVLADNGYIPICPVLAFSGVFTDENPDAHKMQKEMEEDLLRRARFLVVCGNRITEEMKDDITIAKKAKLIVTSMEGITGYI
;
A
#
# COMPACT_ATOMS: atom_id res chain seq x y z
N MET A 1 -8.73 23.72 14.16
CA MET A 1 -8.30 22.34 14.46
C MET A 1 -7.80 21.71 13.18
N SER A 2 -6.50 21.40 13.10
CA SER A 2 -5.93 20.69 11.96
C SER A 2 -6.59 19.32 11.89
N ARG A 3 -7.33 19.02 10.81
CA ARG A 3 -7.90 17.69 10.61
C ARG A 3 -6.74 16.72 10.34
N THR A 4 -6.47 15.80 11.26
CA THR A 4 -5.52 14.72 11.01
C THR A 4 -6.13 13.76 9.99
N LEU A 5 -5.55 13.69 8.81
CA LEU A 5 -5.99 12.76 7.77
C LEU A 5 -5.51 11.33 8.11
N PRO A 6 -6.37 10.31 7.99
CA PRO A 6 -5.98 8.92 8.22
C PRO A 6 -4.99 8.43 7.16
N ARG A 7 -3.98 7.67 7.59
CA ARG A 7 -3.01 7.02 6.70
C ARG A 7 -3.59 5.72 6.16
N ALA A 8 -3.57 5.57 4.84
CA ALA A 8 -4.05 4.40 4.12
C ALA A 8 -2.90 3.74 3.35
N TYR A 9 -2.50 2.55 3.77
CA TYR A 9 -1.54 1.72 3.05
C TYR A 9 -2.22 1.05 1.86
N VAL A 10 -1.58 1.12 0.69
CA VAL A 10 -2.10 0.56 -0.56
C VAL A 10 -1.41 -0.77 -0.85
N THR A 11 -2.19 -1.84 -0.99
CA THR A 11 -1.70 -3.13 -1.47
C THR A 11 -2.51 -3.56 -2.69
N ALA A 12 -1.84 -4.11 -3.71
CA ALA A 12 -2.44 -4.56 -4.95
C ALA A 12 -1.61 -5.70 -5.55
N ALA A 13 -2.16 -6.37 -6.56
CA ALA A 13 -1.43 -7.34 -7.36
C ALA A 13 -0.48 -6.63 -8.33
N TRP A 14 0.60 -6.04 -7.81
CA TRP A 14 1.50 -5.19 -8.58
C TRP A 14 2.13 -5.90 -9.78
N SER A 15 2.27 -5.17 -10.90
CA SER A 15 3.02 -5.66 -12.06
C SER A 15 4.51 -5.81 -11.72
N LYS A 16 5.16 -6.82 -12.33
CA LYS A 16 6.62 -6.96 -12.28
C LYS A 16 7.33 -5.81 -13.02
N ASN A 17 6.64 -5.15 -13.95
CA ASN A 17 7.13 -3.96 -14.60
C ASN A 17 6.93 -2.75 -13.68
N ARG A 18 8.04 -2.16 -13.24
CA ARG A 18 8.05 -1.01 -12.34
C ARG A 18 7.20 0.16 -12.86
N PHE A 19 7.28 0.49 -14.15
CA PHE A 19 6.54 1.63 -14.69
C PHE A 19 5.02 1.42 -14.63
N GLU A 20 4.56 0.21 -14.94
CA GLU A 20 3.14 -0.15 -14.87
C GLU A 20 2.65 -0.16 -13.41
N ALA A 21 3.45 -0.74 -12.50
CA ALA A 21 3.12 -0.77 -11.08
C ALA A 21 3.05 0.65 -10.47
N GLU A 22 3.98 1.54 -10.83
CA GLU A 22 3.96 2.93 -10.38
C GLU A 22 2.78 3.72 -10.94
N GLU A 23 2.43 3.52 -12.22
CA GLU A 23 1.28 4.19 -12.82
C GLU A 23 -0.02 3.76 -12.16
N GLU A 24 -0.19 2.44 -11.93
CA GLU A 24 -1.34 1.91 -11.21
C GLU A 24 -1.39 2.40 -9.77
N ALA A 25 -0.25 2.39 -9.06
CA ALA A 25 -0.14 2.93 -7.71
C ALA A 25 -0.58 4.40 -7.64
N ARG A 26 -0.14 5.24 -8.58
CA ARG A 26 -0.55 6.66 -8.64
C ARG A 26 -2.06 6.81 -8.77
N LYS A 27 -2.72 5.98 -9.59
CA LYS A 27 -4.18 6.00 -9.76
C LYS A 27 -4.88 5.70 -8.44
N TYR A 28 -4.47 4.66 -7.72
CA TYR A 28 -5.04 4.34 -6.41
C TYR A 28 -4.76 5.42 -5.36
N CYS A 29 -3.53 5.93 -5.30
CA CYS A 29 -3.17 7.00 -4.37
C CYS A 29 -3.96 8.29 -4.62
N GLN A 30 -4.23 8.63 -5.89
CA GLN A 30 -5.03 9.79 -6.25
C GLN A 30 -6.46 9.67 -5.71
N VAL A 31 -7.12 8.53 -5.93
CA VAL A 31 -8.46 8.29 -5.41
C VAL A 31 -8.50 8.38 -3.88
N LEU A 32 -7.49 7.85 -3.17
CA LEU A 32 -7.40 7.98 -1.71
C LEU A 32 -7.24 9.45 -1.26
N ALA A 33 -6.38 10.21 -1.95
CA ALA A 33 -6.17 11.62 -1.65
C ALA A 33 -7.45 12.44 -1.86
N ASP A 34 -8.17 12.19 -2.96
CA ASP A 34 -9.46 12.83 -3.27
C ASP A 34 -10.53 12.52 -2.21
N ASN A 35 -10.43 11.38 -1.53
CA ASN A 35 -11.32 10.97 -0.44
C ASN A 35 -10.81 11.36 0.97
N GLY A 36 -9.75 12.17 1.07
CA GLY A 36 -9.27 12.70 2.34
C GLY A 36 -8.39 11.73 3.15
N TYR A 37 -7.72 10.80 2.49
CA TYR A 37 -6.72 9.93 3.10
C TYR A 37 -5.31 10.38 2.74
N ILE A 38 -4.33 10.07 3.60
CA ILE A 38 -2.91 10.15 3.23
C ILE A 38 -2.52 8.78 2.65
N PRO A 39 -2.33 8.64 1.33
CA PRO A 39 -1.93 7.38 0.73
C PRO A 39 -0.47 7.06 1.08
N ILE A 40 -0.22 5.81 1.45
CA ILE A 40 1.11 5.22 1.62
C ILE A 40 1.20 4.05 0.66
N CYS A 41 1.99 4.20 -0.40
CA CYS A 41 2.21 3.12 -1.35
C CYS A 41 3.69 2.73 -1.32
N PRO A 42 4.02 1.46 -1.00
CA PRO A 42 5.40 0.99 -0.94
C PRO A 42 6.10 1.11 -2.31
N VAL A 43 5.38 0.81 -3.40
CA VAL A 43 5.90 0.90 -4.78
C VAL A 43 6.41 2.31 -5.10
N LEU A 44 5.67 3.34 -4.70
CA LEU A 44 6.07 4.73 -4.92
C LEU A 44 7.12 5.20 -3.91
N ALA A 45 7.00 4.78 -2.65
CA ALA A 45 7.91 5.18 -1.57
C ALA A 45 9.34 4.66 -1.80
N PHE A 46 9.48 3.47 -2.37
CA PHE A 46 10.75 2.78 -2.57
C PHE A 46 11.22 2.73 -4.02
N SER A 47 10.53 3.43 -4.91
CA SER A 47 10.87 3.56 -6.32
C SER A 47 12.33 4.03 -6.50
N GLY A 48 13.21 3.13 -6.97
CA GLY A 48 14.61 3.44 -7.26
C GLY A 48 15.52 3.56 -6.03
N VAL A 49 15.02 3.19 -4.85
CA VAL A 49 15.79 3.20 -3.60
C VAL A 49 16.68 1.96 -3.48
N PHE A 50 16.18 0.81 -3.94
CA PHE A 50 16.85 -0.48 -3.85
C PHE A 50 17.48 -0.89 -5.18
N THR A 51 18.72 -1.39 -5.12
CA THR A 51 19.51 -1.85 -6.28
C THR A 51 19.81 -3.33 -6.16
N ASP A 52 19.78 -4.06 -7.27
CA ASP A 52 20.11 -5.50 -7.35
C ASP A 52 21.56 -5.84 -6.93
N GLU A 53 22.45 -4.84 -6.90
CA GLU A 53 23.84 -5.01 -6.43
C GLU A 53 23.95 -5.33 -4.94
N ASN A 54 22.91 -5.03 -4.15
CA ASN A 54 22.86 -5.36 -2.73
C ASN A 54 22.06 -6.66 -2.51
N PRO A 55 22.68 -7.76 -2.07
CA PRO A 55 22.00 -9.04 -1.87
C PRO A 55 20.92 -8.98 -0.78
N ASP A 56 21.00 -8.02 0.16
CA ASP A 56 20.02 -7.83 1.23
C ASP A 56 18.91 -6.83 0.87
N ALA A 57 18.94 -6.22 -0.33
CA ALA A 57 18.01 -5.16 -0.72
C ALA A 57 16.55 -5.58 -0.61
N HIS A 58 16.21 -6.78 -1.08
CA HIS A 58 14.84 -7.29 -1.04
C HIS A 58 14.35 -7.48 0.40
N LYS A 59 15.21 -7.98 1.29
CA LYS A 59 14.88 -8.18 2.70
C LYS A 59 14.64 -6.83 3.39
N MET A 60 15.56 -5.88 3.18
CA MET A 60 15.45 -4.52 3.74
C MET A 60 14.17 -3.83 3.26
N GLN A 61 13.85 -3.93 1.97
CA GLN A 61 12.62 -3.41 1.41
C GLN A 61 11.40 -3.99 2.13
N LYS A 62 11.30 -5.31 2.25
CA LYS A 62 10.17 -5.96 2.92
C LYS A 62 10.03 -5.56 4.40
N GLU A 63 11.13 -5.43 5.12
CA GLU A 63 11.13 -4.96 6.52
C GLU A 63 10.62 -3.51 6.63
N MET A 64 11.02 -2.64 5.70
CA MET A 64 10.56 -1.25 5.65
C MET A 64 9.10 -1.12 5.21
N GLU A 65 8.64 -1.95 4.27
CA GLU A 65 7.24 -2.05 3.85
C GLU A 65 6.34 -2.47 5.01
N GLU A 66 6.75 -3.48 5.79
CA GLU A 66 6.02 -3.92 6.98
C GLU A 66 5.93 -2.80 8.04
N ASP A 67 7.01 -2.07 8.30
CA ASP A 67 6.99 -0.93 9.24
C ASP A 67 6.04 0.19 8.76
N LEU A 68 6.06 0.51 7.47
CA LEU A 68 5.10 1.46 6.87
C LEU A 68 3.65 1.00 7.03
N LEU A 69 3.39 -0.28 6.76
CA LEU A 69 2.07 -0.88 6.92
C LEU A 69 1.59 -0.77 8.37
N ARG A 70 2.43 -1.14 9.35
CA ARG A 70 2.08 -1.09 10.78
C ARG A 70 1.77 0.33 11.29
N ARG A 71 2.30 1.36 10.64
CA ARG A 71 2.05 2.78 10.95
C ARG A 71 0.81 3.34 10.28
N ALA A 72 0.20 2.61 9.35
CA ALA A 72 -1.06 3.00 8.74
C ALA A 72 -2.26 2.72 9.66
N ARG A 73 -3.38 3.38 9.38
CA ARG A 73 -4.66 3.10 10.07
C ARG A 73 -5.55 2.19 9.23
N PHE A 74 -5.43 2.31 7.91
CA PHE A 74 -6.16 1.54 6.93
C PHE A 74 -5.19 0.73 6.08
N LEU A 75 -5.55 -0.51 5.79
CA LEU A 75 -5.02 -1.28 4.67
C LEU A 75 -6.10 -1.29 3.58
N VAL A 76 -5.77 -0.74 2.42
CA VAL A 76 -6.66 -0.68 1.26
C VAL A 76 -6.17 -1.71 0.24
N VAL A 77 -7.01 -2.71 0.02
CA VAL A 77 -6.78 -3.79 -0.94
C VAL A 77 -7.38 -3.34 -2.28
N CYS A 78 -6.51 -3.21 -3.28
CA CYS A 78 -6.87 -2.71 -4.60
C CYS A 78 -6.84 -3.82 -5.65
N GLY A 79 -7.66 -3.65 -6.70
CA GLY A 79 -7.77 -4.62 -7.80
C GLY A 79 -8.70 -5.79 -7.48
N ASN A 80 -8.81 -6.71 -8.44
CA ASN A 80 -9.72 -7.86 -8.40
C ASN A 80 -9.00 -9.20 -8.14
N ARG A 81 -7.69 -9.17 -7.91
CA ARG A 81 -6.84 -10.35 -7.68
C ARG A 81 -6.16 -10.21 -6.33
N ILE A 82 -5.99 -11.33 -5.65
CA ILE A 82 -5.28 -11.41 -4.36
C ILE A 82 -4.06 -12.30 -4.56
N THR A 83 -2.86 -11.74 -4.36
CA THR A 83 -1.60 -12.49 -4.37
C THR A 83 -1.24 -12.97 -2.95
N GLU A 84 -0.21 -13.82 -2.83
CA GLU A 84 0.29 -14.24 -1.52
C GLU A 84 0.86 -13.06 -0.71
N GLU A 85 1.55 -12.12 -1.35
CA GLU A 85 2.06 -10.90 -0.71
C GLU A 85 0.92 -10.06 -0.11
N MET A 86 -0.20 -9.93 -0.83
CA MET A 86 -1.38 -9.25 -0.30
C MET A 86 -2.00 -9.98 0.89
N LYS A 87 -1.95 -11.33 0.94
CA LYS A 87 -2.43 -12.10 2.09
C LYS A 87 -1.52 -11.89 3.31
N ASP A 88 -0.22 -11.76 3.10
CA ASP A 88 0.74 -11.41 4.15
C ASP A 88 0.42 -10.02 4.72
N ASP A 89 0.22 -9.01 3.86
CA ASP A 89 -0.18 -7.66 4.25
C ASP A 89 -1.48 -7.67 5.07
N ILE A 90 -2.51 -8.40 4.61
CA ILE A 90 -3.78 -8.53 5.33
C ILE A 90 -3.57 -9.19 6.70
N THR A 91 -2.68 -10.17 6.79
CA THR A 91 -2.36 -10.85 8.06
C THR A 91 -1.67 -9.91 9.03
N ILE A 92 -0.70 -9.12 8.56
CA ILE A 92 0.00 -8.11 9.36
C ILE A 92 -0.99 -7.04 9.83
N ALA A 93 -1.82 -6.53 8.92
CA ALA A 93 -2.84 -5.53 9.22
C ALA A 93 -3.84 -6.01 10.29
N LYS A 94 -4.32 -7.25 10.18
CA LYS A 94 -5.20 -7.86 11.19
C LYS A 94 -4.51 -7.96 12.57
N LYS A 95 -3.26 -8.43 12.61
CA LYS A 95 -2.48 -8.51 13.86
C LYS A 95 -2.25 -7.13 14.48
N ALA A 96 -2.02 -6.11 13.66
CA ALA A 96 -1.81 -4.73 14.08
C ALA A 96 -3.12 -3.94 14.29
N LYS A 97 -4.29 -4.57 14.13
CA LYS A 97 -5.63 -3.97 14.31
C LYS A 97 -5.89 -2.76 13.40
N LEU A 98 -5.39 -2.83 12.16
CA LEU A 98 -5.75 -1.91 11.08
C LEU A 98 -7.15 -2.21 10.54
N ILE A 99 -7.77 -1.20 9.95
CA ILE A 99 -9.02 -1.38 9.22
C ILE A 99 -8.66 -1.87 7.81
N VAL A 100 -9.07 -3.08 7.47
CA VAL A 100 -8.88 -3.64 6.12
C VAL A 100 -10.13 -3.33 5.29
N THR A 101 -9.94 -2.70 4.14
CA THR A 101 -11.03 -2.29 3.23
C THR A 101 -10.60 -2.42 1.78
N SER A 102 -11.54 -2.32 0.84
CA SER A 102 -11.27 -2.22 -0.60
C SER A 102 -11.40 -0.78 -1.08
N MET A 103 -10.99 -0.51 -2.33
CA MET A 103 -11.22 0.79 -2.98
C MET A 103 -12.69 1.18 -3.04
N GLU A 104 -13.59 0.21 -3.29
CA GLU A 104 -15.04 0.43 -3.32
C GLU A 104 -15.57 0.88 -1.94
N GLY A 105 -15.03 0.29 -0.87
CA GLY A 105 -15.36 0.70 0.50
C GLY A 105 -14.86 2.12 0.86
N ILE A 106 -13.86 2.65 0.15
CA ILE A 106 -13.39 4.04 0.32
C ILE A 106 -14.26 5.01 -0.48
N THR A 107 -14.54 4.71 -1.75
CA THR A 107 -15.31 5.60 -2.63
C THR A 107 -16.80 5.60 -2.31
N GLY A 108 -17.29 4.62 -1.53
CA GLY A 108 -18.67 4.55 -1.08
C GLY A 108 -19.65 4.03 -2.14
N TYR A 109 -19.14 3.44 -3.23
CA TYR A 109 -19.97 2.71 -4.19
C TYR A 109 -20.26 1.31 -3.62
N ILE A 110 -21.51 1.07 -3.26
CA ILE A 110 -22.06 -0.24 -2.85
C ILE A 110 -23.10 -0.67 -3.87
#